data_AF-A0A8J7ZL87-F1
#
_entry.id   AF-A0A8J7ZL87-F1
#
_cell.length_a   1.000
_cell.length_b   1.000
_cell.length_c   1.000
_cell.angle_alpha   90.00
_cell.angle_beta   90.00
_cell.angle_gamma   90.00
#
_symmetry.space_group_name_H-M   'P 1'
#
loop_
_entity.id
_entity.type
_entity.pdbx_description
1 polymer ?
#
loop_
_entity_poly.entity_id
_entity_poly.type
_entity_poly.pdbx_seq_one_letter_code
_entity_poly.pdbx_strand_id
1 'polypeptide(L)' 'MTQCNNCTDAIAEDDETHVVVVKPMEFKGENQRIEHYYCSINCLVERARQ' A
#
# COMPACT_ATOMS: atom_id res chain seq x y z
N MET A 1 -4.93 -12.67 -2.27
CA MET A 1 -5.77 -11.46 -2.35
C MET A 1 -5.22 -10.39 -1.42
N THR A 2 -4.58 -9.39 -2.00
CA THR A 2 -4.08 -8.19 -1.32
C THR A 2 -5.26 -7.29 -0.92
N GLN A 3 -5.15 -6.53 0.17
CA GLN A 3 -6.19 -5.59 0.61
C GLN A 3 -5.70 -4.15 0.53
N CYS A 4 -6.61 -3.23 0.20
CA CYS A 4 -6.34 -1.80 0.21
C CYS A 4 -6.09 -1.30 1.64
N ASN A 5 -4.95 -0.64 1.87
CA ASN A 5 -4.56 -0.05 3.15
C ASN A 5 -5.38 1.20 3.55
N ASN A 6 -6.37 1.60 2.75
CA ASN A 6 -7.33 2.66 3.07
C ASN A 6 -8.75 2.11 3.30
N CYS A 7 -9.39 1.52 2.29
CA CYS A 7 -10.79 1.09 2.36
C CYS A 7 -10.99 -0.40 2.70
N THR A 8 -9.92 -1.18 2.86
CA THR A 8 -9.93 -2.63 3.13
C THR A 8 -10.52 -3.53 2.03
N ASP A 9 -10.94 -2.95 0.90
CA ASP A 9 -11.40 -3.70 -0.26
C ASP A 9 -10.30 -4.62 -0.81
N ALA A 10 -10.72 -5.75 -1.37
CA ALA A 10 -9.81 -6.67 -2.04
C ALA A 10 -9.26 -6.04 -3.33
N ILE A 11 -7.95 -6.13 -3.50
CA ILE A 11 -7.24 -5.83 -4.74
C ILE A 11 -7.03 -7.17 -5.44
N ALA A 12 -7.58 -7.30 -6.65
CA ALA A 12 -7.38 -8.50 -7.44
C ALA A 12 -5.89 -8.58 -7.86
N GLU A 13 -5.31 -9.78 -7.84
CA GLU A 13 -3.88 -9.96 -8.10
C GLU A 13 -3.48 -9.64 -9.54
N ASP A 14 -4.46 -9.64 -10.45
CA ASP A 14 -4.39 -9.29 -11.86
C ASP A 14 -4.77 -7.82 -12.14
N ASP A 15 -5.14 -7.05 -11.12
CA ASP A 15 -5.56 -5.67 -11.27
C ASP A 15 -4.32 -4.77 -11.51
N GLU A 16 -3.97 -4.51 -12.77
CA GLU A 16 -2.86 -3.60 -13.14
C GLU A 16 -3.04 -2.16 -12.63
N THR A 17 -4.22 -1.83 -12.10
CA THR A 17 -4.59 -0.47 -11.68
C THR A 17 -4.36 -0.15 -10.20
N HIS A 18 -3.71 -1.03 -9.43
CA HIS A 18 -3.39 -0.75 -8.02
C HIS A 18 -2.08 0.03 -7.84
N VAL A 19 -1.97 0.76 -6.73
CA VAL A 19 -0.81 1.58 -6.38
C VAL A 19 -0.06 0.92 -5.22
N VAL A 20 1.26 0.73 -5.39
CA VAL A 20 2.14 0.21 -4.35
C VAL A 20 3.09 1.31 -3.88
N VAL A 21 3.05 1.61 -2.59
CA VAL A 21 3.96 2.55 -1.93
C VAL A 21 4.94 1.77 -1.08
N VAL A 22 6.22 1.81 -1.47
CA VAL A 22 7.30 1.13 -0.75
C VAL A 22 8.01 2.13 0.16
N LYS A 23 7.99 1.90 1.47
CA LYS A 23 8.69 2.73 2.46
C LYS A 23 9.92 1.98 2.99
N PRO A 24 11.12 2.57 2.91
CA PRO A 24 12.28 2.02 3.60
C PRO A 24 12.09 2.22 5.12
N MET A 25 12.45 1.20 5.89
CA MET A 25 12.46 1.25 7.36
C MET A 25 13.71 0.53 7.87
N GLU A 26 14.37 1.10 8.87
CA GLU A 26 15.38 0.36 9.64
C GLU A 26 14.69 -0.29 10.84
N PHE A 27 14.82 -1.62 10.97
CA PHE A 27 14.33 -2.35 12.13
C PHE A 27 15.40 -3.32 12.63
N LYS A 28 15.79 -3.16 13.90
CA LYS A 28 16.86 -3.94 14.55
C LYS A 28 18.20 -3.89 13.80
N GLY A 29 18.52 -2.76 13.17
CA GLY A 29 19.76 -2.58 12.39
C GLY A 29 19.73 -3.21 11.00
N GLU A 30 18.59 -3.76 10.57
CA GLU A 30 18.38 -4.26 9.21
C GLU A 30 17.49 -3.29 8.40
N ASN A 31 17.87 -3.05 7.15
CA ASN A 31 17.04 -2.30 6.21
C ASN A 31 15.91 -3.18 5.69
N GLN A 32 14.68 -2.84 6.07
CA GLN A 32 13.45 -3.48 5.62
C GLN A 32 12.68 -2.57 4.66
N ARG A 33 11.75 -3.18 3.92
CA ARG A 33 10.81 -2.48 3.05
C ARG A 33 9.40 -2.82 3.48
N ILE A 34 8.60 -1.80 3.73
CA ILE A 34 7.17 -1.95 4.00
C ILE A 34 6.43 -1.54 2.75
N GLU A 35 5.59 -2.43 2.24
CA GLU A 35 4.77 -2.20 1.07
C GLU A 35 3.33 -1.90 1.51
N HIS A 36 2.80 -0.78 1.03
CA HIS A 36 1.41 -0.40 1.22
C HIS A 36 0.70 -0.44 -0.12
N TYR A 37 -0.42 -1.15 -0.17
CA TYR A 37 -1.20 -1.40 -1.37
C TYR A 37 -2.50 -0.58 -1.34
N TYR A 38 -2.84 0.06 -2.46
CA TYR A 38 -4.04 0.87 -2.60
C TYR A 38 -4.77 0.52 -3.88
N CYS A 39 -6.08 0.34 -3.82
CA CYS A 39 -6.90 0.03 -5.01
C CYS A 39 -7.05 1.22 -5.97
N SER A 40 -6.67 2.44 -5.56
CA SER A 40 -6.68 3.63 -6.40
C SER A 40 -5.77 4.73 -5.84
N ILE A 41 -5.39 5.68 -6.70
CA ILE A 41 -4.67 6.91 -6.28
C ILE A 41 -5.48 7.70 -5.25
N ASN A 42 -6.81 7.74 -5.38
CA ASN A 42 -7.68 8.43 -4.42
C ASN A 42 -7.54 7.84 -3.01
N CYS A 43 -7.55 6.51 -2.89
CA CYS A 43 -7.34 5.83 -1.62
C CYS A 43 -5.96 6.14 -1.00
N LEU A 44 -4.92 6.26 -1.82
CA LEU A 44 -3.60 6.70 -1.35
C LEU A 44 -3.66 8.13 -0.80
N VAL A 45 -4.23 9.06 -1.56
CA VAL A 45 -4.32 10.48 -1.19
C VAL A 45 -5.15 10.69 0.07
N GLU A 46 -6.28 10.00 0.21
CA GLU A 46 -7.11 10.04 1.41
C GLU A 46 -6.34 9.54 2.64
N ARG A 47 -5.65 8.40 2.53
CA ARG A 47 -4.85 7.85 3.62
C ARG A 47 -3.72 8.79 4.03
N ALA A 48 -3.11 9.50 3.07
CA ALA A 48 -2.03 10.45 3.33
C ALA A 48 -2.48 11.77 3.98
N ARG A 49 -3.79 12.07 3.96
CA ARG A 49 -4.37 13.27 4.59
C ARG A 49 -4.78 13.06 6.05
N GLN A 50 -4.85 11.80 6.50
CA GLN A 50 -5.12 11.43 7.90
C GLN A 50 -3.83 11.47 8.72
#